data_AF-A0AAW9Y9U2-F1
#
_entry.id   AF-A0AAW9Y9U2-F1
#
_cell.length_a   1.000
_cell.length_b   1.000
_cell.length_c   1.000
_cell.angle_alpha   90.00
_cell.angle_beta   90.00
_cell.angle_gamma   90.00
#
_symmetry.space_group_name_H-M   'P 1'
#
loop_
_entity.id
_entity.type
_entity.pdbx_description
1 polymer ?
#
loop_
_entity_poly.entity_id
_entity_poly.type
_entity_poly.pdbx_seq_one_letter_code
_entity_poly.pdbx_strand_id
1 'polypeptide(L)'
;LIRTFPKVITQEIFEATFGEMEAKTLGGLLKATRTLTTIPSELEPILEETLKKRNFLAHGFFRDHAEELMFQSGQKEMIEELRSMIGLFKRADNLLIPLYSSIWTQYGVTESFIESELERAYAEAERRYNEL
;
A
#
# COMPACT_ATOMS: atom_id res chain seq x y z
N LEU A 1 -34.46 15.04 16.67
CA LEU A 1 -33.00 15.09 16.90
C LEU A 1 -32.50 13.67 17.17
N ILE A 2 -32.28 12.89 16.11
CA ILE A 2 -31.62 11.58 16.25
C ILE A 2 -30.14 11.84 16.04
N ARG A 3 -29.38 11.87 17.13
CA ARG A 3 -27.92 11.85 17.09
C ARG A 3 -27.52 10.44 16.64
N THR A 4 -27.18 10.28 15.37
CA THR A 4 -26.48 9.10 14.87
C THR A 4 -25.07 9.14 15.48
N PHE A 5 -24.82 8.33 16.51
CA PHE A 5 -23.47 8.14 17.02
C PHE A 5 -22.59 7.61 15.88
N PRO A 6 -21.37 8.15 15.65
CA PRO A 6 -20.46 7.51 14.73
C PRO A 6 -20.22 6.10 15.25
N LYS A 7 -20.44 5.11 14.37
CA LYS A 7 -20.21 3.70 14.64
C LYS A 7 -18.78 3.56 15.16
N VAL A 8 -18.61 3.22 16.44
CA VAL A 8 -17.28 2.98 17.00
C VAL A 8 -16.64 1.87 16.18
N ILE A 9 -15.52 2.16 15.50
CA ILE A 9 -14.80 1.16 14.74
C ILE A 9 -14.11 0.25 15.75
N THR A 10 -14.67 -0.94 15.97
CA THR A 10 -14.05 -1.99 16.79
C THR A 10 -12.92 -2.67 16.02
N GLN A 11 -11.95 -3.26 16.71
CA GLN A 11 -10.87 -4.04 16.10
C GLN A 11 -11.38 -5.11 15.11
N GLU A 12 -12.43 -5.85 15.45
CA GLU A 12 -13.01 -6.88 14.58
C GLU A 12 -13.54 -6.30 13.25
N ILE A 13 -14.23 -5.15 13.30
CA ILE A 13 -14.68 -4.41 12.12
C ILE A 13 -13.48 -3.92 11.29
N PHE A 14 -12.42 -3.43 11.96
CA PHE A 14 -11.21 -3.00 11.28
C PHE A 14 -10.53 -4.16 10.57
N GLU A 15 -10.28 -5.27 11.24
CA GLU A 15 -9.62 -6.45 10.69
C GLU A 15 -10.40 -7.04 9.51
N ALA A 16 -11.71 -7.18 9.64
CA ALA A 16 -12.57 -7.65 8.55
C ALA A 16 -12.52 -6.70 7.34
N THR A 17 -12.64 -5.39 7.57
CA THR A 17 -12.60 -4.38 6.50
C THR A 17 -11.23 -4.33 5.84
N PHE A 18 -10.16 -4.38 6.64
CA PHE A 18 -8.78 -4.33 6.16
C PHE A 18 -8.45 -5.56 5.30
N GLY A 19 -8.82 -6.76 5.75
CA GLY A 19 -8.65 -8.00 4.98
C GLY A 19 -9.42 -8.01 3.65
N GLU A 20 -10.65 -7.48 3.62
CA GLU A 20 -11.41 -7.31 2.37
C GLU A 20 -10.72 -6.35 1.38
N MET A 21 -10.03 -5.32 1.89
CA MET A 21 -9.30 -4.36 1.07
C MET A 21 -7.98 -4.95 0.56
N GLU A 22 -7.25 -5.70 1.36
CA GLU A 22 -6.03 -6.41 0.94
C GLU A 22 -6.29 -7.44 -0.18
N ALA A 23 -7.48 -8.06 -0.17
CA ALA A 23 -7.88 -8.99 -1.23
C ALA A 23 -8.15 -8.31 -2.59
N LYS A 24 -8.33 -6.97 -2.61
CA LYS A 24 -8.56 -6.23 -3.85
C LYS A 24 -7.23 -5.97 -4.57
N THR A 25 -7.27 -6.03 -5.89
CA THR A 25 -6.16 -5.48 -6.69
C THR A 25 -6.07 -3.97 -6.48
N LEU A 26 -4.90 -3.38 -6.71
CA LEU A 26 -4.73 -1.93 -6.69
C LEU A 26 -5.79 -1.21 -7.56
N GLY A 27 -6.20 -1.82 -8.67
CA GLY A 27 -7.29 -1.29 -9.51
C GLY A 27 -8.66 -1.32 -8.83
N GLY A 28 -8.94 -2.37 -8.05
CA GLY A 28 -10.14 -2.46 -7.21
C GLY A 28 -10.15 -1.40 -6.10
N LEU A 29 -9.00 -1.15 -5.48
CA LEU A 29 -8.82 -0.09 -4.49
C LEU A 29 -9.00 1.30 -5.10
N LEU A 30 -8.35 1.59 -6.24
CA LEU A 30 -8.51 2.87 -6.95
C LEU A 30 -9.96 3.13 -7.35
N LYS A 31 -10.69 2.10 -7.81
CA LYS A 31 -12.11 2.21 -8.11
C LYS A 31 -12.93 2.56 -6.87
N ALA A 32 -12.65 1.94 -5.73
CA ALA A 32 -13.33 2.25 -4.47
C ALA A 32 -13.00 3.67 -3.98
N THR A 33 -11.73 4.06 -3.98
CA THR A 33 -11.28 5.40 -3.56
C THR A 33 -11.93 6.51 -4.38
N ARG A 34 -12.07 6.34 -5.69
CA ARG A 34 -12.76 7.29 -6.58
C ARG A 34 -14.24 7.51 -6.24
N THR A 35 -14.87 6.58 -5.51
CA THR A 35 -16.25 6.79 -5.02
C THR A 35 -16.33 7.63 -3.75
N LEU A 36 -15.21 7.76 -3.03
CA LEU A 36 -15.14 8.40 -1.72
C LEU A 36 -14.44 9.75 -1.74
N THR A 37 -13.54 9.98 -2.70
CA THR A 37 -12.78 11.23 -2.83
C THR A 37 -12.37 11.49 -4.28
N THR A 38 -12.09 12.76 -4.59
CA THR A 38 -11.51 13.17 -5.86
C THR A 38 -9.99 12.97 -5.80
N ILE A 39 -9.47 12.13 -6.69
CA ILE A 39 -8.03 12.02 -6.90
C ILE A 39 -7.60 13.19 -7.81
N PRO A 40 -6.59 13.98 -7.42
CA PRO A 40 -6.08 15.04 -8.28
C PRO A 40 -5.65 14.51 -9.65
N SER A 41 -6.04 15.21 -10.72
CA SER A 41 -5.85 14.76 -12.10
C SER A 41 -4.38 14.48 -12.47
N GLU A 42 -3.46 15.20 -11.83
CA GLU A 42 -2.02 15.06 -11.97
C GLU A 42 -1.48 13.73 -11.42
N LEU A 43 -2.22 13.06 -10.53
CA LEU A 43 -1.84 11.78 -9.96
C LEU A 43 -2.34 10.60 -10.80
N GLU A 44 -3.36 10.79 -11.64
CA GLU A 44 -3.95 9.70 -12.41
C GLU A 44 -2.96 8.96 -13.32
N PRO A 45 -2.09 9.64 -14.09
CA PRO A 45 -1.13 8.95 -14.94
C PRO A 45 -0.17 8.05 -14.14
N ILE A 46 0.26 8.52 -12.97
CA ILE A 46 1.19 7.79 -12.10
C ILE A 46 0.51 6.57 -11.49
N LEU A 47 -0.73 6.70 -11.04
CA LEU A 47 -1.51 5.61 -10.47
C LEU A 47 -1.86 4.55 -11.52
N GLU A 48 -2.16 4.96 -12.76
CA GLU A 48 -2.38 4.04 -13.88
C GLU A 48 -1.11 3.27 -14.26
N GLU A 49 0.03 3.96 -14.34
CA GLU A 49 1.32 3.33 -14.60
C GLU A 49 1.69 2.33 -13.49
N THR A 50 1.50 2.73 -12.23
CA THR A 50 1.71 1.88 -11.05
C THR A 50 0.85 0.63 -11.11
N LEU A 51 -0.44 0.77 -11.45
CA LEU A 51 -1.34 -0.36 -11.63
C LEU A 51 -0.86 -1.32 -12.73
N LYS A 52 -0.47 -0.78 -13.89
CA LYS A 52 0.06 -1.58 -15.00
C LYS A 52 1.31 -2.34 -14.60
N LYS A 53 2.28 -1.67 -13.98
CA LYS A 53 3.55 -2.27 -13.53
C LYS A 53 3.35 -3.30 -12.41
N ARG A 54 2.44 -3.06 -11.46
CA ARG A 54 2.09 -4.05 -10.42
C ARG A 54 1.46 -5.31 -11.02
N ASN A 55 0.56 -5.15 -12.00
CA ASN A 55 -0.05 -6.30 -12.68
C ASN A 55 0.97 -7.07 -13.52
N PHE A 56 1.87 -6.36 -14.20
CA PHE A 56 2.99 -6.98 -14.91
C PHE A 56 3.90 -7.75 -13.95
N LEU A 57 4.31 -7.15 -12.83
CA LEU A 57 5.13 -7.82 -11.81
C LEU A 57 4.47 -9.11 -11.28
N ALA A 58 3.16 -9.07 -11.01
CA ALA A 58 2.43 -10.19 -10.45
C ALA A 58 2.19 -11.35 -11.45
N HIS A 59 2.07 -11.04 -12.75
CA HIS A 59 1.56 -12.00 -13.72
C HIS A 59 2.49 -12.30 -14.91
N GLY A 60 3.34 -11.34 -15.30
CA GLY A 60 4.16 -11.41 -16.52
C GLY A 60 5.66 -11.45 -16.25
N PHE A 61 6.16 -10.69 -15.27
CA PHE A 61 7.59 -10.40 -15.12
C PHE A 61 8.51 -11.63 -15.18
N PHE A 62 8.28 -12.64 -14.34
CA PHE A 62 9.16 -13.82 -14.32
C PHE A 62 9.00 -14.73 -15.55
N ARG A 63 7.82 -14.73 -16.18
CA ARG A 63 7.60 -15.48 -17.42
C ARG A 63 8.36 -14.82 -18.56
N ASP A 64 8.25 -13.50 -18.66
CA ASP A 64 8.82 -12.74 -19.77
C ASP A 64 10.35 -12.65 -19.64
N HIS A 65 10.89 -12.75 -18.42
CA HIS A 65 12.33 -12.81 -18.14
C HIS A 65 12.86 -14.22 -17.85
N ALA A 66 12.19 -15.26 -18.33
CA ALA A 66 12.58 -16.65 -18.02
C ALA A 66 13.99 -16.98 -18.49
N GLU A 67 14.44 -16.42 -19.62
CA GLU A 67 15.78 -16.64 -20.17
C GLU A 67 16.82 -15.82 -19.41
N GLU A 68 16.53 -14.56 -19.12
CA GLU A 68 17.39 -13.65 -18.37
C GLU A 68 17.68 -14.16 -16.97
N LEU A 69 16.70 -14.82 -16.33
CA LEU A 69 16.85 -15.42 -15.01
C LEU A 69 17.94 -16.51 -14.98
N MET A 70 18.21 -17.17 -16.10
CA MET A 70 19.21 -18.25 -16.20
C MET A 70 20.66 -17.74 -16.23
N PHE A 71 20.88 -16.45 -16.51
CA PHE A 71 22.21 -15.88 -16.69
C PHE A 71 22.46 -14.72 -15.74
N GLN A 72 23.69 -14.61 -15.21
CA GLN A 72 24.02 -13.54 -14.27
C GLN A 72 23.85 -12.13 -14.88
N SER A 73 24.10 -11.96 -16.18
CA SER A 73 23.86 -10.69 -16.88
C SER A 73 22.37 -10.36 -16.96
N GLY A 74 21.52 -11.33 -17.28
CA GLY A 74 20.07 -11.15 -17.32
C GLY A 74 19.48 -10.89 -15.94
N GLN A 75 19.95 -11.59 -14.90
CA GLN A 75 19.55 -11.31 -13.51
C GLN A 75 19.85 -9.86 -13.10
N LYS A 76 20.98 -9.28 -13.56
CA LYS A 76 21.28 -7.87 -13.29
C LYS A 76 20.26 -6.94 -13.96
N GLU A 77 19.87 -7.22 -15.20
CA GLU A 77 18.84 -6.45 -15.91
C GLU A 77 17.49 -6.53 -15.20
N MET A 78 17.08 -7.73 -14.80
CA MET A 78 15.87 -7.96 -13.99
C MET A 78 15.90 -7.17 -12.68
N ILE A 79 17.04 -7.15 -11.97
CA ILE A 79 17.21 -6.38 -10.73
C ILE A 79 17.04 -4.88 -10.99
N GLU A 80 17.60 -4.35 -12.07
CA GLU A 80 17.44 -2.93 -12.41
C GLU A 80 15.99 -2.58 -12.74
N GLU A 81 15.26 -3.44 -13.46
CA GLU A 81 13.84 -3.19 -13.70
C GLU A 81 13.01 -3.25 -12.40
N LEU A 82 13.30 -4.22 -11.53
CA LEU A 82 12.66 -4.29 -10.20
C LEU A 82 12.94 -3.05 -9.36
N ARG A 83 14.18 -2.53 -9.38
CA ARG A 83 14.54 -1.28 -8.71
C ARG A 83 13.75 -0.09 -9.26
N SER A 84 13.59 -0.02 -10.58
CA SER A 84 12.75 1.00 -11.23
C SER A 84 11.29 0.90 -10.78
N MET A 85 10.72 -0.31 -10.75
CA MET A 85 9.35 -0.54 -10.25
C MET A 85 9.20 -0.17 -8.76
N ILE A 86 10.18 -0.49 -7.91
CA ILE A 86 10.19 -0.05 -6.50
C ILE A 86 10.17 1.48 -6.42
N GLY A 87 10.96 2.17 -7.23
CA GLY A 87 10.97 3.63 -7.32
C GLY A 87 9.61 4.21 -7.70
N LEU A 88 8.97 3.63 -8.72
CA LEU A 88 7.61 4.01 -9.14
C LEU A 88 6.59 3.81 -8.01
N PHE A 89 6.60 2.66 -7.34
CA PHE A 89 5.65 2.35 -6.27
C PHE A 89 5.82 3.27 -5.06
N LYS A 90 7.06 3.53 -4.64
CA LYS A 90 7.34 4.51 -3.57
C LYS A 90 6.89 5.91 -3.93
N ARG A 91 7.10 6.32 -5.18
CA ARG A 91 6.63 7.63 -5.67
C ARG A 91 5.11 7.72 -5.62
N ALA A 92 4.41 6.69 -6.10
CA ALA A 92 2.95 6.65 -6.06
C ALA A 92 2.42 6.70 -4.62
N ASP A 93 3.01 5.92 -3.71
CA ASP A 93 2.65 5.90 -2.29
C ASP A 93 2.83 7.29 -1.64
N ASN A 94 3.99 7.92 -1.84
CA ASN A 94 4.27 9.25 -1.32
C ASN A 94 3.29 10.32 -1.81
N LEU A 95 2.81 10.20 -3.04
CA LEU A 95 1.83 11.13 -3.61
C LEU A 95 0.43 10.93 -3.03
N LEU A 96 0.13 9.75 -2.48
CA LEU A 96 -1.13 9.45 -1.83
C LEU A 96 -1.15 9.87 -0.34
N ILE A 97 0.02 10.00 0.30
CA ILE A 97 0.14 10.42 1.73
C ILE A 97 -0.76 11.62 2.07
N PRO A 98 -0.73 12.74 1.32
CA PRO A 98 -1.55 13.91 1.66
C PRO A 98 -3.06 13.66 1.53
N LEU A 99 -3.49 12.72 0.68
CA LEU A 99 -4.90 12.43 0.45
C LEU A 99 -5.52 11.71 1.64
N TYR A 100 -4.81 10.75 2.23
CA TYR A 100 -5.33 10.00 3.37
C TYR A 100 -4.94 10.61 4.72
N SER A 101 -3.82 11.35 4.84
CA SER A 101 -3.40 11.94 6.12
C SER A 101 -4.42 12.93 6.68
N SER A 102 -5.05 13.72 5.81
CA SER A 102 -6.15 14.63 6.17
C SER A 102 -7.36 13.88 6.73
N ILE A 103 -7.69 12.72 6.15
CA ILE A 103 -8.80 11.88 6.60
C ILE A 103 -8.43 11.21 7.93
N TRP A 104 -7.24 10.61 8.01
CA TRP A 104 -6.73 9.92 9.20
C TRP A 104 -6.68 10.83 10.42
N THR A 105 -6.22 12.07 10.24
CA THR A 105 -6.19 13.07 11.31
C THR A 105 -7.59 13.36 11.87
N GLN A 106 -8.63 13.43 11.01
CA GLN A 106 -10.01 13.62 11.46
C GLN A 106 -10.54 12.46 12.32
N TYR A 107 -10.00 11.26 12.12
CA TYR A 107 -10.35 10.06 12.89
C TYR A 107 -9.35 9.74 14.01
N GLY A 108 -8.44 10.67 14.34
CA GLY A 108 -7.52 10.53 15.47
C GLY A 108 -6.24 9.73 15.18
N VAL A 109 -6.00 9.36 13.92
CA VAL A 109 -4.75 8.73 13.49
C VAL A 109 -3.76 9.86 13.15
N THR A 110 -3.04 10.32 14.16
CA THR A 110 -1.99 11.34 14.06
C THR A 110 -0.62 10.70 13.79
N GLU A 111 0.36 11.51 13.37
CA GLU A 111 1.75 11.07 13.24
C GLU A 111 2.30 10.50 14.55
N SER A 112 2.05 11.18 15.67
CA SER A 112 2.43 10.69 17.01
C SER A 112 1.75 9.37 17.41
N PHE A 113 0.50 9.16 16.98
CA PHE A 113 -0.19 7.89 17.20
C PHE A 113 0.50 6.78 16.40
N ILE A 114 0.78 7.01 15.12
CA ILE A 114 1.49 6.06 14.25
C ILE A 114 2.87 5.71 14.83
N GLU A 115 3.65 6.70 15.24
CA GLU A 115 4.97 6.49 15.87
C GLU A 115 4.86 5.62 17.13
N SER A 116 3.91 5.91 18.02
CA SER A 116 3.72 5.14 19.26
C SER A 116 3.32 3.68 19.00
N GLU A 117 2.52 3.42 17.96
CA GLU A 117 2.12 2.06 17.58
C GLU A 117 3.25 1.31 16.88
N LEU A 118 4.09 2.00 16.08
CA LEU A 118 5.30 1.43 15.51
C LEU A 118 6.30 1.01 16.59
N GLU A 119 6.57 1.87 17.58
CA GLU A 119 7.43 1.54 18.72
C GLU A 119 6.91 0.31 19.49
N ARG A 120 5.60 0.25 19.73
CA ARG A 120 4.94 -0.89 20.37
C ARG A 120 5.16 -2.17 19.57
N ALA A 121 4.92 -2.13 18.25
CA ALA A 121 5.08 -3.28 17.36
C ALA A 121 6.53 -3.77 17.29
N TYR A 122 7.51 -2.86 17.22
CA TYR A 122 8.93 -3.22 17.26
C TYR A 122 9.31 -3.88 18.58
N ALA A 123 8.88 -3.31 19.71
CA ALA A 123 9.15 -3.88 21.02
C ALA A 123 8.51 -5.28 21.19
N GLU A 124 7.31 -5.50 20.63
CA GLU A 124 6.68 -6.82 20.59
C GLU A 124 7.43 -7.82 19.72
N ALA A 125 7.88 -7.40 18.53
CA ALA A 125 8.68 -8.23 17.64
C ALA A 125 10.03 -8.59 18.27
N GLU A 126 10.73 -7.63 18.89
CA GLU A 126 11.98 -7.88 19.62
C GLU A 126 11.77 -8.88 20.75
N ARG A 127 10.75 -8.72 21.60
CA ARG A 127 10.44 -9.72 22.64
C ARG A 127 10.18 -11.10 22.06
N ARG A 128 9.41 -11.17 20.97
CA ARG A 128 9.05 -12.44 20.33
C ARG A 128 10.25 -13.18 19.71
N TYR A 129 11.21 -12.46 19.14
CA TYR A 129 12.28 -13.05 18.35
C TYR A 129 13.67 -12.98 18.99
N ASN A 130 13.89 -12.13 19.99
CA ASN A 130 15.14 -12.05 20.76
C ASN A 130 15.06 -12.78 22.13
N GLU A 131 13.93 -13.40 22.50
CA GLU A 131 13.84 -14.34 23.63
C GLU A 131 14.26 -15.80 23.25
N LEU A 132 15.03 -15.96 22.16
CA LEU A 132 15.78 -17.18 21.80
C LEU A 132 17.27 -17.01 22.10
#